data_AF-A0A6A1XDF8-F1
#
_entry.id   AF-A0A6A1XDF8-F1
#
_cell.length_a   1.000
_cell.length_b   1.000
_cell.length_c   1.000
_cell.angle_alpha   90.00
_cell.angle_beta   90.00
_cell.angle_gamma   90.00
#
_symmetry.space_group_name_H-M   'P 1'
#
loop_
_entity.id
_entity.type
_entity.pdbx_description
1 polymer ?
#
loop_
_entity_poly.entity_id
_entity_poly.type
_entity_poly.pdbx_seq_one_letter_code
_entity_poly.pdbx_strand_id
1 'polypeptide(L)'
;MNRKTILNRPLDIFRKAMLFLLLCILIASCSKEDVITEETGITGTPHFTWDIAVELEQPNNWCMTLATEKVAITNLTEGKQYILTWKGGLSTGRKTGGVLKTVIRGKQTKNTDLDLLEIKESGNNTYEIFFRGGGRKGEIVFTK
;
A
#
# COMPACT_ATOMS: atom_id res chain seq x y z
N MET A 1 -40.62 44.39 -28.28
CA MET A 1 -39.49 43.97 -27.40
C MET A 1 -39.83 42.60 -26.80
N ASN A 2 -39.11 41.53 -27.19
CA ASN A 2 -39.48 40.14 -26.94
C ASN A 2 -39.05 39.68 -25.53
N ARG A 3 -40.02 39.41 -24.63
CA ARG A 3 -39.78 39.07 -23.20
C ARG A 3 -39.01 37.76 -22.96
N LYS A 4 -38.88 36.87 -23.96
CA LYS A 4 -38.20 35.56 -23.82
C LYS A 4 -36.68 35.67 -23.66
N THR A 5 -36.06 36.74 -24.18
CA THR A 5 -34.59 36.87 -24.18
C THR A 5 -34.02 37.34 -22.84
N ILE A 6 -34.84 37.96 -21.98
CA ILE A 6 -34.40 38.57 -20.72
C ILE A 6 -34.32 37.54 -19.58
N LEU A 7 -35.22 36.55 -19.55
CA LEU A 7 -35.29 35.54 -18.48
C LEU A 7 -34.26 34.41 -18.64
N ASN A 8 -33.75 34.19 -19.86
CA ASN A 8 -32.81 33.09 -20.14
C ASN A 8 -31.35 33.43 -19.78
N ARG A 9 -30.98 34.72 -19.73
CA ARG A 9 -29.63 35.15 -19.36
C ARG A 9 -29.21 34.76 -17.94
N PRO A 10 -30.00 35.02 -16.87
CA PRO A 10 -29.60 34.62 -15.53
C PRO A 10 -29.54 33.09 -15.41
N LEU A 11 -30.50 32.36 -16.00
CA LEU A 11 -30.56 30.90 -15.95
C LEU A 11 -29.34 30.25 -16.63
N ASP A 12 -28.84 30.83 -17.73
CA ASP A 12 -27.65 30.35 -18.43
C ASP A 12 -26.36 30.62 -17.64
N ILE A 13 -26.28 31.75 -16.93
CA ILE A 13 -25.17 32.06 -16.01
C ILE A 13 -25.16 31.06 -14.83
N PHE A 14 -26.31 30.79 -14.22
CA PHE A 14 -26.43 29.80 -13.13
C PHE A 14 -26.04 28.40 -13.59
N ARG A 15 -26.45 27.98 -14.79
CA ARG A 15 -26.06 26.69 -15.37
C ARG A 15 -24.56 26.58 -15.59
N LYS A 16 -23.92 27.62 -16.13
CA LYS A 16 -22.46 27.66 -16.34
C LYS A 16 -21.70 27.64 -15.02
N ALA A 17 -22.15 28.39 -14.02
CA ALA A 17 -21.54 28.38 -12.68
C ALA A 17 -21.63 27.00 -12.01
N MET A 18 -22.77 26.30 -12.16
CA MET A 18 -22.97 24.96 -11.58
C MET A 18 -22.11 23.90 -12.30
N LEU A 19 -21.98 23.99 -13.63
CA LEU A 19 -21.05 23.16 -14.42
C LEU A 19 -19.59 23.40 -14.03
N PHE A 20 -19.20 24.65 -13.78
CA PHE A 20 -17.85 25.00 -13.33
C PHE A 20 -17.57 24.46 -11.92
N LEU A 21 -18.53 24.57 -10.99
CA LEU A 21 -18.45 23.98 -9.65
C LEU A 21 -18.35 22.45 -9.68
N LEU A 22 -19.16 21.78 -10.52
CA LEU A 22 -19.09 20.34 -10.71
C LEU A 22 -17.73 19.90 -11.29
N LEU A 23 -17.20 20.66 -12.26
CA LEU A 23 -15.86 20.43 -12.78
C LEU A 23 -14.81 20.59 -11.68
N CYS A 24 -14.87 21.65 -10.87
CA CYS A 24 -13.98 21.86 -9.72
C CYS A 24 -14.01 20.71 -8.71
N ILE A 25 -15.18 20.12 -8.45
CA ILE A 25 -15.32 18.96 -7.56
C ILE A 25 -14.69 17.70 -8.20
N LEU A 26 -14.82 17.53 -9.52
CA LEU A 26 -14.20 16.41 -10.24
C LEU A 26 -12.66 16.48 -10.27
N ILE A 27 -12.07 17.67 -10.44
CA ILE A 27 -10.59 17.83 -10.37
C ILE A 27 -10.07 17.72 -8.94
N ALA A 28 -10.80 18.21 -7.93
CA ALA A 28 -10.40 18.05 -6.52
C ALA A 28 -10.47 16.60 -6.03
N SER A 29 -11.23 15.74 -6.72
CA SER A 29 -11.32 14.30 -6.40
C SER A 29 -10.09 13.49 -6.84
N CYS A 30 -9.17 14.07 -7.60
CA CYS A 30 -8.05 13.32 -8.17
C CYS A 30 -6.73 14.07 -7.99
N SER A 31 -6.16 13.97 -6.79
CA SER A 31 -4.71 13.84 -6.55
C SER A 31 -4.45 13.87 -5.04
N LYS A 32 -4.67 12.75 -4.35
CA LYS A 32 -3.75 12.41 -3.27
C LYS A 32 -2.74 11.46 -3.88
N GLU A 33 -1.80 12.05 -4.60
CA GLU A 33 -0.50 11.43 -4.76
C GLU A 33 0.05 11.37 -3.34
N ASP A 34 -0.04 10.19 -2.72
CA ASP A 34 0.72 9.87 -1.53
C ASP A 34 2.19 10.00 -1.95
N VAL A 35 2.74 11.21 -1.85
CA VAL A 35 4.17 11.44 -1.86
C VAL A 35 4.69 10.57 -0.74
N ILE A 36 5.35 9.48 -1.12
CA ILE A 36 6.16 8.71 -0.18
C ILE A 36 7.28 9.67 0.17
N THR A 37 7.14 10.37 1.29
CA THR A 37 8.25 11.13 1.87
C THR A 37 9.38 10.13 2.04
N GLU A 38 10.45 10.30 1.27
CA GLU A 38 11.70 9.59 1.50
C GLU A 38 12.21 10.07 2.86
N GLU A 39 11.84 9.36 3.91
CA GLU A 39 12.48 9.52 5.21
C GLU A 39 13.90 8.97 5.06
N THR A 40 14.78 9.86 4.62
CA THR A 40 16.22 9.64 4.57
C THR A 40 16.72 9.34 5.97
N GLY A 41 17.00 8.06 6.23
CA GLY A 41 17.82 7.61 7.34
C GLY A 41 17.08 6.71 8.34
N ILE A 42 16.94 5.43 8.03
CA ILE A 42 16.78 4.42 9.07
C ILE A 42 17.74 3.27 8.76
N THR A 43 18.74 3.12 9.62
CA THR A 43 19.46 1.87 9.81
C THR A 43 18.45 0.85 10.34
N GLY A 44 17.68 0.24 9.44
CA GLY A 44 16.43 -0.42 9.79
C GLY A 44 16.67 -1.75 10.51
N THR A 45 16.46 -1.76 11.83
CA THR A 45 16.30 -3.01 12.59
C THR A 45 15.33 -3.92 11.84
N PRO A 46 15.70 -5.19 11.52
CA PRO A 46 14.82 -6.09 10.79
C PRO A 46 13.46 -6.22 11.47
N HIS A 47 12.38 -6.00 10.71
CA HIS A 47 11.03 -5.98 11.28
C HIS A 47 9.95 -6.27 10.23
N PHE A 48 8.73 -6.49 10.71
CA PHE A 48 7.52 -6.67 9.91
C PHE A 48 6.37 -5.86 10.52
N THR A 49 5.63 -5.14 9.68
CA THR A 49 4.39 -4.45 10.07
C THR A 49 3.22 -4.78 9.13
N TRP A 50 2.06 -5.07 9.72
CA TRP A 50 0.77 -5.16 9.02
C TRP A 50 -0.42 -4.89 9.97
N ASP A 51 -1.01 -5.93 10.56
CA ASP A 51 -1.96 -5.87 11.69
C ASP A 51 -1.25 -6.02 13.04
N ILE A 52 0.02 -6.39 13.02
CA ILE A 52 0.92 -6.47 14.16
C ILE A 52 2.25 -5.81 13.78
N ALA A 53 3.06 -5.46 14.78
CA ALA A 53 4.46 -5.12 14.62
C ALA A 53 5.32 -6.25 15.21
N VAL A 54 6.33 -6.70 14.48
CA VAL A 54 7.22 -7.78 14.88
C VAL A 54 8.65 -7.33 14.62
N GLU A 55 9.48 -7.33 15.65
CA GLU A 55 10.93 -7.27 15.49
C GLU A 55 11.41 -8.64 15.00
N LEU A 56 12.07 -8.68 13.85
CA LEU A 56 12.65 -9.90 13.31
C LEU A 56 14.03 -10.11 13.94
N GLU A 57 14.56 -11.33 13.81
CA GLU A 57 15.87 -11.71 14.36
C GLU A 57 15.97 -11.62 15.90
N GLN A 58 14.82 -11.62 16.59
CA GLN A 58 14.71 -11.67 18.04
C GLN A 58 14.11 -13.01 18.51
N PRO A 59 14.38 -13.47 19.75
CA PRO A 59 13.81 -14.68 20.31
C PRO A 59 12.34 -14.49 20.76
N ASN A 60 11.46 -14.09 19.83
CA ASN A 60 10.05 -13.75 20.10
C ASN A 60 9.05 -14.70 19.40
N ASN A 61 9.50 -15.90 19.01
CA ASN A 61 8.75 -16.94 18.29
C ASN A 61 8.36 -16.60 16.84
N TRP A 62 8.69 -15.41 16.35
CA TRP A 62 8.51 -15.05 14.95
C TRP A 62 9.79 -15.34 14.15
N CYS A 63 9.62 -15.93 12.98
CA CYS A 63 10.72 -16.22 12.06
C CYS A 63 10.36 -15.76 10.65
N MET A 64 11.37 -15.33 9.91
CA MET A 64 11.25 -15.00 8.49
C MET A 64 11.80 -16.13 7.61
N THR A 65 11.14 -16.39 6.48
CA THR A 65 11.68 -17.21 5.40
C THR A 65 11.62 -16.42 4.10
N LEU A 66 12.75 -16.33 3.41
CA LEU A 66 12.90 -15.62 2.16
C LEU A 66 13.01 -16.59 0.97
N ALA A 67 12.32 -16.30 -0.11
CA ALA A 67 12.48 -16.91 -1.43
C ALA A 67 12.40 -15.82 -2.52
N THR A 68 12.72 -16.16 -3.78
CA THR A 68 12.88 -15.19 -4.88
C THR A 68 11.74 -14.18 -4.99
N GLU A 69 10.50 -14.62 -4.80
CA GLU A 69 9.29 -13.82 -5.01
C GLU A 69 8.32 -13.91 -3.82
N LYS A 70 8.88 -14.20 -2.63
CA LYS A 70 8.08 -14.48 -1.44
C LYS A 70 8.85 -14.21 -0.16
N VAL A 71 8.18 -13.56 0.79
CA VAL A 71 8.58 -13.55 2.21
C VAL A 71 7.48 -14.20 3.03
N ALA A 72 7.83 -15.09 3.94
CA ALA A 72 6.91 -15.62 4.94
C ALA A 72 7.36 -15.23 6.35
N ILE A 73 6.47 -14.61 7.13
CA ILE A 73 6.66 -14.26 8.55
C ILE A 73 5.79 -15.20 9.37
N THR A 74 6.39 -16.05 10.18
CA THR A 74 5.74 -17.23 10.76
C THR A 74 5.92 -17.25 12.27
N ASN A 75 4.84 -17.54 13.00
CA ASN A 75 4.87 -17.91 14.40
C ASN A 75 4.17 -19.26 14.58
N LEU A 76 4.96 -20.29 14.90
CA LEU A 76 4.47 -21.67 15.03
C LEU A 76 3.65 -21.88 16.30
N THR A 77 4.02 -21.18 17.37
CA THR A 77 3.36 -21.23 18.68
C THR A 77 1.93 -20.67 18.58
N GLU A 78 1.77 -19.53 17.92
CA GLU A 78 0.46 -18.92 17.64
C GLU A 78 -0.27 -19.58 16.46
N GLY A 79 0.43 -20.41 15.68
CA GLY A 79 -0.10 -20.97 14.44
C GLY A 79 -0.51 -19.87 13.44
N LYS A 80 0.24 -18.77 13.38
CA LYS A 80 -0.02 -17.59 12.56
C LYS A 80 1.09 -17.41 11.53
N GLN A 81 0.73 -17.09 10.29
CA GLN A 81 1.69 -16.83 9.22
C GLN A 81 1.19 -15.74 8.28
N TYR A 82 2.09 -14.85 7.88
CA TYR A 82 1.92 -13.90 6.80
C TYR A 82 2.80 -14.33 5.64
N ILE A 83 2.24 -14.41 4.44
CA ILE A 83 2.96 -14.78 3.24
C ILE A 83 2.75 -13.66 2.24
N LEU A 84 3.79 -12.86 2.03
CA LEU A 84 3.84 -11.84 1.00
C LEU A 84 4.42 -12.47 -0.27
N THR A 85 3.72 -12.31 -1.40
CA THR A 85 4.18 -12.78 -2.71
C THR A 85 4.08 -11.67 -3.75
N TRP A 86 4.97 -11.68 -4.73
CA TRP A 86 4.98 -10.72 -5.84
C TRP A 86 5.57 -11.36 -7.11
N LYS A 87 5.79 -10.59 -8.17
CA LYS A 87 6.52 -11.01 -9.37
C LYS A 87 7.73 -10.14 -9.62
N GLY A 88 8.77 -10.70 -10.25
CA GLY A 88 9.95 -9.98 -10.70
C GLY A 88 11.07 -9.89 -9.67
N GLY A 89 11.18 -10.86 -8.77
CA GLY A 89 12.31 -10.99 -7.84
C GLY A 89 12.50 -9.84 -6.85
N LEU A 90 13.65 -9.79 -6.17
CA LEU A 90 14.03 -8.76 -5.19
C LEU A 90 14.64 -7.49 -5.78
N SER A 91 14.67 -7.32 -7.11
CA SER A 91 15.23 -6.09 -7.69
C SER A 91 14.51 -4.85 -7.19
N THR A 92 15.21 -3.73 -7.03
CA THR A 92 14.60 -2.47 -6.60
C THR A 92 13.51 -1.99 -7.57
N GLY A 93 12.48 -1.36 -7.02
CA GLY A 93 11.37 -0.73 -7.73
C GLY A 93 10.02 -1.39 -7.49
N ARG A 94 9.01 -0.87 -8.20
CA ARG A 94 7.61 -1.30 -8.08
C ARG A 94 7.43 -2.72 -8.62
N LYS A 95 6.66 -3.52 -7.89
CA LYS A 95 6.34 -4.91 -8.24
C LYS A 95 4.87 -5.05 -8.63
N THR A 96 4.58 -6.15 -9.33
CA THR A 96 3.23 -6.51 -9.77
C THR A 96 2.81 -7.84 -9.16
N GLY A 97 1.49 -8.11 -9.16
CA GLY A 97 0.94 -9.36 -8.62
C GLY A 97 1.15 -9.52 -7.11
N GLY A 98 1.26 -8.40 -6.38
CA GLY A 98 1.43 -8.38 -4.94
C GLY A 98 0.19 -8.95 -4.25
N VAL A 99 0.38 -9.97 -3.42
CA VAL A 99 -0.68 -10.55 -2.57
C VAL A 99 -0.10 -10.81 -1.19
N LEU A 100 -0.84 -10.41 -0.15
CA LEU A 100 -0.58 -10.82 1.21
C LEU A 100 -1.61 -11.86 1.66
N LYS A 101 -1.13 -13.05 2.02
CA LYS A 101 -1.93 -14.11 2.60
C LYS A 101 -1.71 -14.16 4.12
N THR A 102 -2.79 -14.12 4.88
CA THR A 102 -2.78 -14.33 6.34
C THR A 102 -3.40 -15.68 6.66
N VAL A 103 -2.59 -16.57 7.23
CA VAL A 103 -2.99 -17.89 7.69
C VAL A 103 -3.02 -17.88 9.21
N ILE A 104 -4.11 -18.37 9.78
CA ILE A 104 -4.26 -18.56 11.23
C ILE A 104 -4.83 -19.97 11.42
N ARG A 105 -4.21 -20.77 12.27
CA ARG A 105 -4.66 -22.14 12.57
C ARG A 105 -6.14 -22.16 12.94
N GLY A 106 -6.89 -23.04 12.30
CA GLY A 106 -8.34 -23.20 12.53
C GLY A 106 -9.21 -22.08 11.94
N LYS A 107 -8.66 -21.14 11.17
CA LYS A 107 -9.44 -20.08 10.48
C LYS A 107 -9.31 -20.21 8.97
N GLN A 108 -10.31 -19.69 8.26
CA GLN A 108 -10.22 -19.50 6.81
C GLN A 108 -9.08 -18.54 6.48
N THR A 109 -8.31 -18.91 5.46
CA THR A 109 -7.18 -18.09 5.00
C THR A 109 -7.70 -16.80 4.39
N LYS A 110 -7.11 -15.67 4.77
CA LYS A 110 -7.43 -14.36 4.18
C LYS A 110 -6.38 -14.01 3.13
N ASN A 111 -6.82 -13.76 1.90
CA ASN A 111 -5.98 -13.16 0.87
C ASN A 111 -6.32 -11.67 0.76
N THR A 112 -5.30 -10.83 0.67
CA THR A 112 -5.42 -9.39 0.44
C THR A 112 -4.60 -9.05 -0.79
N ASP A 113 -5.28 -8.65 -1.87
CA ASP A 113 -4.62 -8.10 -3.04
C ASP A 113 -4.01 -6.73 -2.70
N LEU A 114 -2.82 -6.47 -3.23
CA LEU A 114 -2.06 -5.27 -2.92
C LEU A 114 -2.17 -4.25 -4.05
N ASP A 115 -2.53 -3.02 -3.70
CA ASP A 115 -2.58 -1.86 -4.60
C ASP A 115 -1.16 -1.36 -4.95
N LEU A 116 -0.21 -1.61 -4.04
CA LEU A 116 1.19 -1.23 -4.18
C LEU A 116 2.09 -2.24 -3.48
N LEU A 117 3.18 -2.59 -4.14
CA LEU A 117 4.34 -3.25 -3.54
C LEU A 117 5.59 -2.65 -4.19
N GLU A 118 6.52 -2.19 -3.37
CA GLU A 118 7.78 -1.58 -3.80
C GLU A 118 8.91 -2.16 -2.97
N ILE A 119 10.02 -2.48 -3.64
CA ILE A 119 11.23 -2.98 -3.00
C ILE A 119 12.31 -1.92 -3.15
N LYS A 120 13.00 -1.61 -2.05
CA LYS A 120 14.21 -0.79 -2.03
C LYS A 120 15.37 -1.62 -1.50
N GLU A 121 16.57 -1.36 -2.03
CA GLU A 121 17.83 -1.86 -1.48
C GLU A 121 18.57 -0.68 -0.87
N SER A 122 18.73 -0.68 0.45
CA SER A 122 19.26 0.47 1.22
C SER A 122 20.76 0.35 1.51
N GLY A 123 21.46 -0.52 0.77
CA GLY A 123 22.86 -0.87 1.00
C GLY A 123 23.04 -1.99 2.03
N ASN A 124 24.27 -2.50 2.18
CA ASN A 124 24.61 -3.61 3.08
C ASN A 124 23.74 -4.88 2.91
N ASN A 125 23.21 -5.11 1.70
CA ASN A 125 22.28 -6.20 1.40
C ASN A 125 21.00 -6.16 2.26
N THR A 126 20.63 -4.97 2.75
CA THR A 126 19.37 -4.69 3.44
C THR A 126 18.30 -4.29 2.43
N TYR A 127 17.15 -4.97 2.51
CA TYR A 127 15.99 -4.76 1.66
C TYR A 127 14.82 -4.24 2.49
N GLU A 128 14.11 -3.29 1.92
CA GLU A 128 12.86 -2.75 2.46
C GLU A 128 11.74 -3.03 1.47
N ILE A 129 10.72 -3.76 1.91
CA ILE A 129 9.54 -4.06 1.11
C ILE A 129 8.37 -3.28 1.68
N PHE A 130 7.96 -2.23 0.99
CA PHE A 130 6.77 -1.46 1.30
C PHE A 130 5.59 -2.04 0.53
N PHE A 131 4.45 -2.19 1.20
CA PHE A 131 3.24 -2.68 0.55
C PHE A 131 1.97 -2.06 1.11
N ARG A 132 0.93 -1.99 0.27
CA ARG A 132 -0.38 -1.43 0.63
C ARG A 132 -1.48 -2.25 -0.01
N GLY A 133 -2.52 -2.55 0.75
CA GLY A 133 -3.71 -3.26 0.26
C GLY A 133 -4.77 -3.38 1.35
N GLY A 134 -6.03 -3.57 0.96
CA GLY A 134 -7.13 -3.69 1.94
C GLY A 134 -7.24 -2.49 2.89
N GLY A 135 -6.92 -1.29 2.40
CA GLY A 135 -7.01 -0.02 3.14
C GLY A 135 -5.91 0.24 4.16
N ARG A 136 -4.79 -0.51 4.15
CA ARG A 136 -3.69 -0.34 5.10
C ARG A 136 -2.31 -0.48 4.45
N LYS A 137 -1.28 0.01 5.14
CA LYS A 137 0.13 -0.09 4.75
C LYS A 137 0.83 -1.17 5.59
N GLY A 138 1.91 -1.72 5.06
CA GLY A 138 2.81 -2.63 5.74
C GLY A 138 4.22 -2.51 5.19
N GLU A 139 5.15 -3.08 5.95
CA GLU A 139 6.58 -3.00 5.69
C GLU A 139 7.27 -4.30 6.13
N ILE A 140 8.29 -4.72 5.38
CA ILE A 140 9.24 -5.74 5.81
C ILE A 140 10.65 -5.19 5.59
N VAL A 141 11.47 -5.18 6.63
CA VAL A 141 12.89 -4.84 6.54
C VAL A 141 13.70 -6.06 6.94
N PHE A 142 14.68 -6.43 6.13
CA PHE A 142 15.58 -7.56 6.41
C PHE A 142 16.92 -7.44 5.69
N THR A 143 17.91 -8.15 6.20
CA THR A 143 19.23 -8.30 5.56
C THR A 143 19.39 -9.72 5.01
N LYS A 144 19.99 -9.85 3.82
CA LYS A 144 20.23 -11.14 3.16
C LYS A 144 21.67 -11.63 3.32
#